data_AF-B4KDY8-F1
#
_entry.id   AF-B4KDY8-F1
#
_cell.length_a   1.000
_cell.length_b   1.000
_cell.length_c   1.000
_cell.angle_alpha   90.00
_cell.angle_beta   90.00
_cell.angle_gamma   90.00
#
_symmetry.space_group_name_H-M   'P 1'
#
loop_
_entity.id
_entity.type
_entity.pdbx_description
1 polymer ?
#
loop_
_entity_poly.entity_id
_entity_poly.type
_entity_poly.pdbx_seq_one_letter_code
_entity_poly.pdbx_strand_id
1 'polypeptide(L)'
;MSEPCTNSSQEAIARLREFGYAFNEAGELRKIDAASGKPGDLPYEFKISDNPVTNQEHYEQLANQIPDIVYELLEKNGLKRTYIPIGEPIERSTFVFTQPQPLAQSKKLLVLIHGSGYVLAGQWARRLIINNSLEHGTQLPYIQRAQKLGYDILVTNTNDTTRIINGKRTPIKGLENSMSHAAYVWEHIIMPSQPESVAIVAHSFGGSVCKALAEKFTKFFKEKVFAIALTDGTVGHPPAGCQKYFLDVTCNWVSSTEPLDTDLTHGDKEKNLTCVSAGHPEHEWTSSAAIESVFKFLELKHQKYIKTKQS
;
A
#
# COMPACT_ATOMS: atom_id res chain seq x y z
N MET A 1 -17.13 -23.14 10.54
CA MET A 1 -17.06 -21.71 10.92
C MET A 1 -16.94 -20.95 9.60
N SER A 2 -17.95 -20.20 9.20
CA SER A 2 -17.84 -19.31 8.05
C SER A 2 -16.72 -18.31 8.32
N GLU A 3 -15.84 -18.09 7.35
CA GLU A 3 -14.77 -17.10 7.49
C GLU A 3 -15.40 -15.72 7.77
N PRO A 4 -14.95 -15.00 8.82
CA PRO A 4 -15.54 -13.71 9.19
C PRO A 4 -15.46 -12.63 8.09
N CYS A 5 -14.65 -12.82 7.04
CA CYS A 5 -14.45 -11.84 5.97
C CYS A 5 -15.59 -11.79 4.94
N THR A 6 -16.07 -12.93 4.45
CA THR A 6 -17.09 -12.97 3.39
C THR A 6 -18.38 -12.27 3.78
N ASN A 7 -18.68 -12.17 5.08
CA ASN A 7 -19.85 -11.46 5.56
C ASN A 7 -19.64 -9.93 5.58
N SER A 8 -18.45 -9.47 5.97
CA SER A 8 -18.13 -8.04 6.07
C SER A 8 -18.02 -7.35 4.70
N SER A 9 -17.44 -8.01 3.69
CA SER A 9 -17.38 -7.44 2.34
C SER A 9 -18.75 -7.39 1.65
N GLN A 10 -19.59 -8.41 1.86
CA GLN A 10 -20.98 -8.41 1.38
C GLN A 10 -21.81 -7.29 2.02
N GLU A 11 -21.65 -7.07 3.33
CA GLU A 11 -22.26 -5.95 4.04
C GLU A 11 -21.77 -4.59 3.50
N ALA A 12 -20.46 -4.45 3.24
CA ALA A 12 -19.89 -3.24 2.66
C ALA A 12 -20.43 -2.97 1.24
N ILE A 13 -20.53 -4.00 0.39
CA ILE A 13 -21.14 -3.90 -0.95
C ILE A 13 -22.62 -3.52 -0.84
N ALA A 14 -23.37 -4.13 0.08
CA ALA A 14 -24.78 -3.81 0.29
C ALA A 14 -24.96 -2.33 0.70
N ARG A 15 -24.17 -1.84 1.66
CA ARG A 15 -24.18 -0.43 2.07
C ARG A 15 -23.79 0.50 0.93
N LEU A 16 -22.79 0.15 0.11
CA LEU A 16 -22.42 0.94 -1.06
C LEU A 16 -23.61 1.09 -2.02
N ARG A 17 -24.40 0.02 -2.21
CA ARG A 17 -25.63 0.04 -3.01
C ARG A 17 -26.75 0.86 -2.38
N GLU A 18 -26.85 0.89 -1.05
CA GLU A 18 -27.78 1.79 -0.32
C GLU A 18 -27.45 3.27 -0.57
N PHE A 19 -26.16 3.61 -0.74
CA PHE A 19 -25.74 4.94 -1.21
C PHE A 19 -26.01 5.17 -2.71
N GLY A 20 -26.54 4.17 -3.42
CA GLY A 20 -26.82 4.26 -4.86
C GLY A 20 -25.60 4.03 -5.74
N TYR A 21 -24.54 3.39 -5.23
CA TYR A 21 -23.30 3.16 -5.98
C TYR A 21 -22.89 1.68 -6.03
N ALA A 22 -22.22 1.29 -7.10
CA ALA A 22 -21.56 -0.01 -7.21
C ALA A 22 -20.37 0.08 -8.19
N PHE A 23 -19.40 -0.82 -8.02
CA PHE A 23 -18.30 -0.95 -8.98
C PHE A 23 -18.77 -1.67 -10.24
N ASN A 24 -18.43 -1.15 -11.41
CA ASN A 24 -18.63 -1.84 -12.69
C ASN A 24 -17.54 -2.89 -12.96
N GLU A 25 -17.62 -3.58 -14.10
CA GLU A 25 -16.63 -4.61 -14.48
C GLU A 25 -15.21 -4.05 -14.68
N ALA A 26 -15.10 -2.76 -15.01
CA ALA A 26 -13.81 -2.05 -15.11
C ALA A 26 -13.29 -1.58 -13.73
N GLY A 27 -13.98 -1.89 -12.64
CA GLY A 27 -13.61 -1.50 -11.28
C GLY A 27 -13.83 -0.01 -10.98
N GLU A 28 -14.69 0.66 -11.73
CA GLU A 28 -15.02 2.08 -11.55
C GLU A 28 -16.30 2.22 -10.72
N LEU A 29 -16.30 3.12 -9.73
CA LEU A 29 -17.50 3.38 -8.94
C LEU A 29 -18.50 4.19 -9.78
N ARG A 30 -19.71 3.65 -9.92
CA ARG A 30 -20.78 4.24 -10.74
C ARG A 30 -22.10 4.30 -9.99
N LYS A 31 -22.92 5.29 -10.32
CA LYS A 31 -24.31 5.35 -9.86
C LYS A 31 -25.06 4.14 -10.39
N ILE A 32 -25.88 3.54 -9.55
CA ILE A 32 -26.74 2.43 -9.91
C ILE A 32 -27.89 2.98 -10.76
N ASP A 33 -28.12 2.36 -11.90
CA ASP A 33 -29.31 2.62 -12.72
C ASP A 33 -30.54 2.03 -12.03
N ALA A 34 -31.55 2.86 -11.78
CA ALA A 34 -32.74 2.48 -11.04
C ALA A 34 -33.59 1.43 -11.75
N ALA A 35 -33.53 1.36 -13.09
CA ALA A 35 -34.31 0.41 -13.88
C ALA A 35 -33.69 -1.00 -13.84
N SER A 36 -32.37 -1.11 -13.95
CA SER A 36 -31.65 -2.38 -14.03
C SER A 36 -31.10 -2.87 -12.69
N GLY A 37 -30.93 -1.98 -11.70
CA GLY A 37 -30.23 -2.28 -10.46
C GLY A 37 -28.73 -2.55 -10.64
N LYS A 38 -28.16 -2.25 -11.81
CA LYS A 38 -26.74 -2.45 -12.13
C LYS A 38 -25.99 -1.11 -12.13
N PRO A 39 -24.66 -1.11 -11.98
CA PRO A 39 -23.85 0.09 -12.19
C PRO A 39 -24.11 0.64 -13.61
N GLY A 40 -24.48 1.92 -13.71
CA GLY A 40 -24.62 2.64 -14.99
C GLY A 40 -23.33 3.36 -15.39
N ASP A 41 -23.44 4.40 -16.21
CA ASP A 41 -22.29 5.15 -16.73
C ASP A 41 -21.94 6.41 -15.92
N LEU A 42 -22.82 6.84 -15.02
CA LEU A 42 -22.62 8.09 -14.27
C LEU A 42 -21.61 7.88 -13.12
N PRO A 43 -20.60 8.77 -12.97
CA PRO A 43 -19.58 8.65 -11.93
C PRO A 43 -20.12 9.03 -10.54
N TYR A 44 -19.28 8.86 -9.52
CA TYR A 44 -19.52 9.37 -8.18
C TYR A 44 -19.75 10.90 -8.17
N GLU A 45 -20.73 11.35 -7.40
CA GLU A 45 -21.02 12.77 -7.19
C GLU A 45 -20.82 13.14 -5.72
N PHE A 46 -19.86 14.04 -5.46
CA PHE A 46 -19.59 14.54 -4.11
C PHE A 46 -20.65 15.53 -3.64
N LYS A 47 -21.10 16.43 -4.53
CA LYS A 47 -22.05 17.49 -4.18
C LYS A 47 -23.49 16.95 -4.25
N ILE A 48 -23.96 16.33 -3.17
CA ILE A 48 -25.35 15.84 -3.05
C ILE A 48 -26.29 16.87 -2.41
N SER A 49 -25.73 17.92 -1.80
CA SER A 49 -26.46 19.02 -1.17
C SER A 49 -25.64 20.32 -1.24
N ASP A 50 -26.26 21.45 -0.93
CA ASP A 50 -25.53 22.72 -0.77
C ASP A 50 -24.79 22.84 0.58
N ASN A 51 -24.98 21.89 1.50
CA ASN A 51 -24.27 21.85 2.78
C ASN A 51 -22.95 21.07 2.64
N PRO A 52 -21.77 21.71 2.76
CA PRO A 52 -20.48 21.03 2.65
C PRO A 52 -20.28 19.92 3.70
N VAL A 53 -20.84 20.09 4.91
CA VAL A 53 -20.74 19.09 5.98
C VAL A 53 -21.47 17.81 5.59
N THR A 54 -22.69 17.94 5.07
CA THR A 54 -23.49 16.79 4.60
C THR A 54 -22.79 16.05 3.46
N ASN A 55 -22.17 16.78 2.52
CA ASN A 55 -21.41 16.17 1.43
C ASN A 55 -20.19 15.39 1.96
N GLN A 56 -19.47 15.96 2.93
CA GLN A 56 -18.32 15.30 3.54
C GLN A 56 -18.74 14.06 4.34
N GLU A 57 -19.82 14.14 5.13
CA GLU A 57 -20.34 13.00 5.89
C GLU A 57 -20.78 11.86 4.96
N HIS A 58 -21.48 12.17 3.88
CA HIS A 58 -21.86 11.20 2.86
C HIS A 58 -20.65 10.55 2.20
N TYR A 59 -19.64 11.34 1.82
CA TYR A 59 -18.38 10.82 1.28
C TYR A 59 -17.69 9.87 2.26
N GLU A 60 -17.57 10.24 3.54
CA GLU A 60 -16.89 9.40 4.53
C GLU A 60 -17.67 8.10 4.78
N GLN A 61 -19.00 8.15 4.87
CA GLN A 61 -19.81 6.94 5.05
C GLN A 61 -19.66 5.96 3.88
N LEU A 62 -19.64 6.47 2.65
CA LEU A 62 -19.37 5.67 1.46
C LEU A 62 -17.92 5.14 1.45
N ALA A 63 -16.95 6.03 1.71
CA ALA A 63 -15.53 5.69 1.68
C ALA A 63 -15.16 4.65 2.76
N ASN A 64 -15.90 4.59 3.86
CA ASN A 64 -15.71 3.60 4.92
C ASN A 64 -16.10 2.17 4.49
N GLN A 65 -16.80 1.99 3.37
CA GLN A 65 -17.10 0.65 2.82
C GLN A 65 -15.96 0.10 1.94
N ILE A 66 -15.07 0.98 1.45
CA ILE A 66 -14.00 0.61 0.52
C ILE A 66 -13.01 -0.42 1.09
N PRO A 67 -12.53 -0.32 2.36
CA PRO A 67 -11.53 -1.24 2.87
C PRO A 67 -11.94 -2.71 2.78
N ASP A 68 -13.16 -3.06 3.18
CA ASP A 68 -13.62 -4.46 3.20
C ASP A 68 -13.78 -5.04 1.78
N ILE A 69 -14.18 -4.20 0.82
CA ILE A 69 -14.22 -4.57 -0.60
C ILE A 69 -12.78 -4.83 -1.12
N VAL A 70 -11.84 -3.95 -0.80
CA VAL A 70 -10.43 -4.12 -1.19
C VAL A 70 -9.83 -5.37 -0.56
N TYR A 71 -10.13 -5.66 0.71
CA TYR A 71 -9.66 -6.87 1.38
C TYR A 71 -10.14 -8.15 0.69
N GLU A 72 -11.42 -8.23 0.31
CA GLU A 72 -11.94 -9.37 -0.45
C GLU A 72 -11.22 -9.51 -1.80
N LEU A 73 -10.92 -8.39 -2.48
CA LEU A 73 -10.16 -8.42 -3.73
C LEU A 73 -8.73 -8.92 -3.53
N LEU A 74 -8.06 -8.52 -2.44
CA LEU A 74 -6.73 -9.06 -2.11
C LEU A 74 -6.78 -10.56 -1.86
N GLU A 75 -7.79 -11.04 -1.14
CA GLU A 75 -7.98 -12.47 -0.86
C GLU A 75 -8.31 -13.27 -2.11
N LYS A 76 -9.12 -12.72 -3.02
CA LYS A 76 -9.35 -13.29 -4.36
C LYS A 76 -8.08 -13.35 -5.21
N ASN A 77 -7.09 -12.48 -4.94
CA ASN A 77 -5.76 -12.53 -5.56
C ASN A 77 -4.78 -13.44 -4.78
N GLY A 78 -5.27 -14.27 -3.85
CA GLY A 78 -4.50 -15.31 -3.18
C GLY A 78 -3.73 -14.86 -1.94
N LEU A 79 -3.90 -13.60 -1.52
CA LEU A 79 -3.31 -13.11 -0.28
C LEU A 79 -4.16 -13.56 0.92
N LYS A 80 -3.53 -13.71 2.08
CA LYS A 80 -4.23 -14.05 3.32
C LYS A 80 -3.81 -13.17 4.48
N ARG A 81 -4.72 -12.93 5.42
CA ARG A 81 -4.49 -12.12 6.62
C ARG A 81 -3.64 -12.86 7.64
N THR A 82 -2.48 -12.30 7.97
CA THR A 82 -1.65 -12.70 9.11
C THR A 82 -1.87 -11.70 10.24
N TYR A 83 -2.52 -12.13 11.31
CA TYR A 83 -2.86 -11.28 12.45
C TYR A 83 -1.65 -10.98 13.33
N ILE A 84 -1.57 -9.73 13.78
CA ILE A 84 -0.51 -9.22 14.66
C ILE A 84 -1.10 -8.32 15.77
N PRO A 85 -0.55 -8.33 16.99
CA PRO A 85 0.61 -9.14 17.42
C PRO A 85 0.32 -10.64 17.44
N ILE A 86 1.33 -11.46 17.12
CA ILE A 86 1.23 -12.92 17.12
C ILE A 86 0.86 -13.38 18.54
N GLY A 87 -0.18 -14.21 18.65
CA GLY A 87 -0.66 -14.76 19.92
C GLY A 87 -1.71 -13.90 20.65
N GLU A 88 -2.01 -12.70 20.17
CA GLU A 88 -3.13 -11.91 20.67
C GLU A 88 -4.47 -12.32 20.00
N PRO A 89 -5.61 -12.19 20.68
CA PRO A 89 -6.93 -12.39 20.09
C PRO A 89 -7.19 -11.43 18.91
N ILE A 90 -8.01 -11.83 17.94
CA ILE A 90 -8.32 -11.03 16.74
C ILE A 90 -8.93 -9.67 17.11
N GLU A 91 -9.75 -9.63 18.16
CA GLU A 91 -10.40 -8.42 18.67
C GLU A 91 -9.41 -7.38 19.21
N ARG A 92 -8.17 -7.81 19.49
CA ARG A 92 -7.05 -6.98 19.97
C ARG A 92 -5.93 -6.86 18.94
N SER A 93 -6.11 -7.40 17.74
CA SER A 93 -5.06 -7.52 16.73
C SER A 93 -5.42 -6.77 15.45
N THR A 94 -4.41 -6.29 14.74
CA THR A 94 -4.47 -5.92 13.32
C THR A 94 -3.96 -7.08 12.46
N PHE A 95 -3.78 -6.86 11.17
CA PHE A 95 -3.27 -7.86 10.25
C PHE A 95 -2.45 -7.21 9.15
N VAL A 96 -1.58 -8.02 8.56
CA VAL A 96 -0.97 -7.76 7.25
C VAL A 96 -1.47 -8.80 6.27
N PHE A 97 -1.44 -8.50 4.97
CA PHE A 97 -1.65 -9.54 3.97
C PHE A 97 -0.32 -10.12 3.52
N THR A 98 -0.29 -11.44 3.35
CA THR A 98 0.88 -12.17 2.86
C THR A 98 0.49 -13.20 1.81
N GLN A 99 1.38 -13.42 0.85
CA GLN A 99 1.36 -14.55 -0.06
C GLN A 99 2.80 -15.00 -0.33
N PRO A 100 3.16 -16.27 -0.06
CA PRO A 100 2.36 -17.28 0.62
C PRO A 100 2.07 -16.90 2.10
N GLN A 101 1.24 -17.69 2.77
CA GLN A 101 1.00 -17.58 4.20
C GLN A 101 1.23 -18.95 4.89
N PRO A 102 2.15 -19.06 5.87
CA PRO A 102 3.10 -18.02 6.27
C PRO A 102 4.13 -17.74 5.15
N LEU A 103 4.78 -16.57 5.21
CA LEU A 103 5.97 -16.32 4.38
C LEU A 103 7.10 -17.24 4.83
N ALA A 104 7.80 -17.85 3.89
CA ALA A 104 8.96 -18.69 4.16
C ALA A 104 9.87 -18.76 2.93
N GLN A 105 11.15 -18.45 3.10
CA GLN A 105 12.24 -18.60 2.14
C GLN A 105 11.93 -17.99 0.76
N SER A 106 11.27 -16.83 0.74
CA SER A 106 10.94 -16.11 -0.48
C SER A 106 12.19 -15.80 -1.29
N LYS A 107 12.23 -16.22 -2.56
CA LYS A 107 13.33 -15.85 -3.48
C LYS A 107 13.33 -14.35 -3.76
N LYS A 108 12.13 -13.80 -3.99
CA LYS A 108 11.86 -12.38 -4.17
C LYS A 108 10.62 -12.02 -3.36
N LEU A 109 10.76 -11.12 -2.39
CA LEU A 109 9.64 -10.58 -1.61
C LEU A 109 9.41 -9.12 -2.00
N LEU A 110 8.18 -8.74 -2.33
CA LEU A 110 7.75 -7.36 -2.48
C LEU A 110 6.96 -6.93 -1.23
N VAL A 111 7.41 -5.86 -0.58
CA VAL A 111 6.71 -5.23 0.55
C VAL A 111 6.04 -3.94 0.10
N LEU A 112 4.74 -3.82 0.32
CA LEU A 112 3.92 -2.67 -0.05
C LEU A 112 3.52 -1.86 1.20
N ILE A 113 3.91 -0.58 1.23
CA ILE A 113 3.69 0.33 2.37
C ILE A 113 2.90 1.56 1.90
N HIS A 114 1.66 1.71 2.37
CA HIS A 114 0.81 2.84 2.02
C HIS A 114 1.18 4.13 2.78
N GLY A 115 0.57 5.26 2.39
CA GLY A 115 0.73 6.55 3.06
C GLY A 115 0.02 6.64 4.41
N SER A 116 0.00 7.83 5.01
CA SER A 116 -0.75 8.11 6.23
C SER A 116 -2.22 8.47 5.92
N GLY A 117 -3.02 8.69 6.96
CA GLY A 117 -4.43 9.08 6.84
C GLY A 117 -5.38 7.89 6.89
N TYR A 118 -6.42 7.92 6.05
CA TYR A 118 -7.53 6.95 6.08
C TYR A 118 -7.34 5.74 5.16
N VAL A 119 -6.19 5.62 4.49
CA VAL A 119 -5.87 4.44 3.68
C VAL A 119 -5.43 3.29 4.58
N LEU A 120 -5.86 2.08 4.24
CA LEU A 120 -5.53 0.84 4.93
C LEU A 120 -4.84 -0.12 3.94
N ALA A 121 -4.53 -1.35 4.39
CA ALA A 121 -3.94 -2.38 3.54
C ALA A 121 -4.66 -2.50 2.18
N GLY A 122 -3.89 -2.58 1.09
CA GLY A 122 -4.42 -2.67 -0.26
C GLY A 122 -4.73 -1.33 -0.93
N GLN A 123 -4.56 -0.20 -0.26
CA GLN A 123 -4.96 1.11 -0.79
C GLN A 123 -3.77 2.06 -0.94
N TRP A 124 -3.71 2.75 -2.08
CA TRP A 124 -2.86 3.95 -2.26
C TRP A 124 -3.63 5.22 -1.93
N ALA A 125 -4.87 5.36 -2.42
CA ALA A 125 -5.68 6.56 -2.22
C ALA A 125 -7.20 6.28 -2.36
N ARG A 126 -7.98 6.56 -1.30
CA ARG A 126 -9.45 6.44 -1.33
C ARG A 126 -10.08 7.30 -2.42
N ARG A 127 -9.56 8.52 -2.62
CA ARG A 127 -10.05 9.46 -3.62
C ARG A 127 -9.96 8.87 -5.03
N LEU A 128 -8.88 8.20 -5.38
CA LEU A 128 -8.73 7.55 -6.69
C LEU A 128 -9.62 6.33 -6.83
N ILE A 129 -9.80 5.53 -5.77
CA ILE A 129 -10.73 4.39 -5.82
C ILE A 129 -12.15 4.86 -6.15
N ILE A 130 -12.58 5.96 -5.53
CA ILE A 130 -13.95 6.49 -5.64
C ILE A 130 -14.17 7.25 -6.94
N ASN A 131 -13.22 8.09 -7.36
CA ASN A 131 -13.41 8.99 -8.51
C ASN A 131 -12.86 8.43 -9.82
N ASN A 132 -12.01 7.40 -9.78
CA ASN A 132 -11.36 6.83 -10.96
C ASN A 132 -11.66 5.34 -11.04
N SER A 133 -10.89 4.51 -10.34
CA SER A 133 -11.14 3.07 -10.27
C SER A 133 -10.31 2.38 -9.19
N LEU A 134 -10.66 1.12 -8.91
CA LEU A 134 -9.87 0.20 -8.12
C LEU A 134 -8.44 0.06 -8.66
N GLU A 135 -8.26 0.00 -9.98
CA GLU A 135 -6.92 -0.08 -10.60
C GLU A 135 -6.04 1.11 -10.23
N HIS A 136 -6.56 2.34 -10.21
CA HIS A 136 -5.73 3.51 -9.93
C HIS A 136 -5.46 3.70 -8.44
N GLY A 137 -6.44 3.42 -7.60
CA GLY A 137 -6.36 3.75 -6.17
C GLY A 137 -5.94 2.61 -5.24
N THR A 138 -5.85 1.37 -5.73
CA THR A 138 -5.46 0.21 -4.92
C THR A 138 -4.05 -0.28 -5.25
N GLN A 139 -3.54 -1.16 -4.38
CA GLN A 139 -2.28 -1.87 -4.55
C GLN A 139 -2.43 -3.11 -5.45
N LEU A 140 -3.64 -3.45 -5.93
CA LEU A 140 -3.90 -4.65 -6.74
C LEU A 140 -3.03 -4.74 -8.00
N PRO A 141 -2.82 -3.67 -8.79
CA PRO A 141 -1.97 -3.77 -9.98
C PRO A 141 -0.52 -4.11 -9.64
N TYR A 142 0.00 -3.55 -8.53
CA TYR A 142 1.33 -3.89 -8.03
C TYR A 142 1.41 -5.36 -7.61
N ILE A 143 0.41 -5.84 -6.89
CA ILE A 143 0.33 -7.23 -6.43
C ILE A 143 0.31 -8.18 -7.63
N GLN A 144 -0.59 -7.97 -8.59
CA GLN A 144 -0.73 -8.82 -9.77
C GLN A 144 0.51 -8.81 -10.66
N ARG A 145 1.13 -7.63 -10.86
CA ARG A 145 2.36 -7.50 -11.64
C ARG A 145 3.52 -8.22 -10.96
N ALA A 146 3.65 -8.07 -9.65
CA ALA A 146 4.69 -8.73 -8.86
C ALA A 146 4.51 -10.26 -8.85
N GLN A 147 3.29 -10.77 -8.67
CA GLN A 147 2.99 -12.20 -8.78
C GLN A 147 3.39 -12.78 -10.14
N LYS A 148 3.06 -12.09 -11.24
CA LYS A 148 3.47 -12.49 -12.61
C LYS A 148 4.99 -12.54 -12.79
N LEU A 149 5.73 -11.72 -12.04
CA LEU A 149 7.19 -11.68 -12.01
C LEU A 149 7.81 -12.62 -10.97
N GLY A 150 7.00 -13.44 -10.29
CA GLY A 150 7.43 -14.44 -9.32
C GLY A 150 7.86 -13.86 -7.96
N TYR A 151 7.24 -12.74 -7.55
CA TYR A 151 7.39 -12.20 -6.20
C TYR A 151 6.37 -12.82 -5.25
N ASP A 152 6.83 -13.16 -4.05
CA ASP A 152 5.99 -13.25 -2.86
C ASP A 152 5.64 -11.83 -2.40
N ILE A 153 4.50 -11.68 -1.72
CA ILE A 153 3.89 -10.39 -1.43
C ILE A 153 3.67 -10.23 0.06
N LEU A 154 4.01 -9.04 0.58
CA LEU A 154 3.54 -8.56 1.88
C LEU A 154 2.93 -7.17 1.73
N VAL A 155 1.72 -6.99 2.26
CA VAL A 155 1.03 -5.70 2.32
C VAL A 155 0.84 -5.30 3.77
N THR A 156 1.42 -4.16 4.16
CA THR A 156 1.28 -3.63 5.53
C THR A 156 -0.08 -2.94 5.75
N ASN A 157 -0.49 -2.82 7.01
CA ASN A 157 -1.69 -2.07 7.43
C ASN A 157 -1.33 -0.99 8.47
N THR A 158 -0.36 -0.12 8.15
CA THR A 158 0.32 0.76 9.12
C THR A 158 -0.57 1.83 9.76
N ASN A 159 -1.79 2.02 9.28
CA ASN A 159 -2.74 2.98 9.86
C ASN A 159 -3.81 2.30 10.74
N ASP A 160 -3.92 0.97 10.72
CA ASP A 160 -4.87 0.22 11.56
C ASP A 160 -4.26 -0.09 12.94
N THR A 161 -4.29 0.89 13.83
CA THR A 161 -3.57 0.87 15.11
C THR A 161 -4.48 0.82 16.34
N THR A 162 -5.80 0.72 16.16
CA THR A 162 -6.76 0.78 17.27
C THR A 162 -7.91 -0.22 17.12
N ARG A 163 -8.49 -0.66 18.25
CA ARG A 163 -9.69 -1.50 18.30
C ARG A 163 -10.75 -0.87 19.22
N ILE A 164 -12.02 -1.17 18.99
CA ILE A 164 -13.09 -0.79 19.91
C ILE A 164 -13.26 -1.92 20.93
N ILE A 165 -12.88 -1.66 22.18
CA ILE A 165 -12.97 -2.61 23.30
C ILE A 165 -13.87 -1.98 24.36
N ASN A 166 -14.97 -2.65 24.71
CA ASN A 166 -15.97 -2.15 25.65
C ASN A 166 -16.47 -0.72 25.30
N GLY A 167 -16.71 -0.47 24.00
CA GLY A 167 -17.16 0.84 23.50
C GLY A 167 -16.08 1.92 23.44
N LYS A 168 -14.83 1.62 23.82
CA LYS A 168 -13.73 2.59 23.82
C LYS A 168 -12.69 2.28 22.75
N ARG A 169 -12.27 3.31 22.01
CA ARG A 169 -11.11 3.24 21.11
C ARG A 169 -9.83 3.01 21.91
N THR A 170 -9.24 1.84 21.74
CA THR A 170 -8.07 1.36 22.48
C THR A 170 -6.94 1.09 21.49
N PRO A 171 -5.73 1.65 21.69
CA PRO A 171 -4.56 1.32 20.87
C PRO A 171 -4.24 -0.17 20.91
N ILE A 172 -3.80 -0.71 19.78
CA ILE A 172 -3.28 -2.08 19.70
C ILE A 172 -1.88 -2.07 20.31
N LYS A 173 -1.70 -2.82 21.40
CA LYS A 173 -0.46 -2.82 22.18
C LYS A 173 0.73 -3.25 21.31
N GLY A 174 1.78 -2.44 21.31
CA GLY A 174 2.99 -2.63 20.50
C GLY A 174 2.87 -2.20 19.04
N LEU A 175 1.69 -1.80 18.57
CA LEU A 175 1.38 -1.39 17.19
C LEU A 175 0.64 -0.03 17.14
N GLU A 176 0.93 0.84 18.10
CA GLU A 176 0.18 2.08 18.32
C GLU A 176 0.33 3.12 17.20
N ASN A 177 1.36 2.99 16.34
CA ASN A 177 1.61 3.88 15.21
C ASN A 177 2.23 3.14 14.02
N SER A 178 2.32 3.82 12.89
CA SER A 178 2.84 3.26 11.63
C SER A 178 4.27 2.71 11.74
N MET A 179 5.12 3.36 12.54
CA MET A 179 6.51 2.93 12.74
C MET A 179 6.57 1.65 13.58
N SER A 180 5.85 1.59 14.71
CA SER A 180 5.82 0.40 15.56
C SER A 180 5.16 -0.78 14.86
N HIS A 181 4.07 -0.56 14.11
CA HIS A 181 3.47 -1.57 13.25
C HIS A 181 4.48 -2.15 12.25
N ALA A 182 5.11 -1.30 11.44
CA ALA A 182 6.04 -1.76 10.41
C ALA A 182 7.26 -2.47 11.03
N ALA A 183 7.78 -1.95 12.15
CA ALA A 183 8.89 -2.57 12.86
C ALA A 183 8.53 -3.97 13.39
N TYR A 184 7.31 -4.14 13.92
CA TYR A 184 6.81 -5.44 14.36
C TYR A 184 6.73 -6.43 13.21
N VAL A 185 6.14 -6.03 12.08
CA VAL A 185 6.05 -6.87 10.87
C VAL A 185 7.44 -7.29 10.39
N TRP A 186 8.41 -6.36 10.42
CA TRP A 186 9.76 -6.66 10.00
C TRP A 186 10.43 -7.69 10.92
N GLU A 187 10.34 -7.48 12.23
CA GLU A 187 10.99 -8.29 13.26
C GLU A 187 10.36 -9.68 13.41
N HIS A 188 9.04 -9.80 13.29
CA HIS A 188 8.30 -11.03 13.59
C HIS A 188 7.81 -11.80 12.37
N ILE A 189 7.81 -11.20 11.16
CA ILE A 189 7.34 -11.86 9.93
C ILE A 189 8.44 -11.90 8.86
N ILE A 190 8.99 -10.74 8.48
CA ILE A 190 9.93 -10.67 7.34
C ILE A 190 11.28 -11.27 7.70
N MET A 191 11.89 -10.90 8.82
CA MET A 191 13.19 -11.45 9.22
C MET A 191 13.14 -12.97 9.47
N PRO A 192 12.16 -13.52 10.22
CA PRO A 192 12.06 -14.95 10.46
C PRO A 192 11.72 -15.77 9.21
N SER A 193 11.04 -15.18 8.22
CA SER A 193 10.77 -15.86 6.95
C SER A 193 12.02 -16.06 6.09
N GLN A 194 13.16 -15.44 6.43
CA GLN A 194 14.45 -15.61 5.75
C GLN A 194 14.38 -15.44 4.22
N PRO A 195 13.86 -14.32 3.70
CA PRO A 195 13.86 -14.08 2.27
C PRO A 195 15.30 -14.01 1.73
N GLU A 196 15.48 -14.45 0.48
CA GLU A 196 16.74 -14.30 -0.25
C GLU A 196 16.96 -12.83 -0.65
N SER A 197 15.90 -12.17 -1.11
CA SER A 197 15.92 -10.78 -1.60
C SER A 197 14.57 -10.08 -1.36
N VAL A 198 14.61 -8.77 -1.07
CA VAL A 198 13.44 -7.95 -0.72
C VAL A 198 13.43 -6.65 -1.54
N ALA A 199 12.30 -6.34 -2.16
CA ALA A 199 11.98 -5.03 -2.71
C ALA A 199 10.92 -4.35 -1.83
N ILE A 200 10.95 -3.03 -1.79
CA ILE A 200 9.95 -2.22 -1.09
C ILE A 200 9.36 -1.22 -2.08
N VAL A 201 8.04 -1.10 -2.11
CA VAL A 201 7.34 0.03 -2.74
C VAL A 201 6.59 0.76 -1.64
N ALA A 202 6.85 2.06 -1.48
CA ALA A 202 6.23 2.86 -0.43
C ALA A 202 5.70 4.20 -0.96
N HIS A 203 4.47 4.54 -0.60
CA HIS A 203 3.82 5.79 -1.01
C HIS A 203 3.82 6.82 0.12
N SER A 204 4.06 8.10 -0.21
CA SER A 204 3.88 9.22 0.73
C SER A 204 4.61 8.98 2.06
N PHE A 205 3.91 9.07 3.21
CA PHE A 205 4.46 8.78 4.54
C PHE A 205 5.07 7.38 4.69
N GLY A 206 4.70 6.42 3.83
CA GLY A 206 5.36 5.12 3.74
C GLY A 206 6.86 5.23 3.47
N GLY A 207 7.34 6.30 2.83
CA GLY A 207 8.77 6.60 2.71
C GLY A 207 9.46 6.82 4.05
N SER A 208 8.79 7.49 5.00
CA SER A 208 9.33 7.73 6.35
C SER A 208 9.35 6.43 7.16
N VAL A 209 8.33 5.59 6.97
CA VAL A 209 8.28 4.24 7.53
C VAL A 209 9.44 3.39 7.00
N CYS A 210 9.66 3.40 5.68
CA CYS A 210 10.76 2.67 5.05
C CYS A 210 12.13 3.15 5.57
N LYS A 211 12.33 4.47 5.69
CA LYS A 211 13.54 5.05 6.29
C LYS A 211 13.76 4.55 7.72
N ALA A 212 12.73 4.59 8.57
CA ALA A 212 12.83 4.15 9.96
C ALA A 212 13.19 2.66 10.05
N LEU A 213 12.64 1.82 9.15
CA LEU A 213 13.01 0.41 9.04
C LEU A 213 14.48 0.24 8.62
N ALA A 214 14.95 1.03 7.64
CA ALA A 214 16.33 1.00 7.19
C ALA A 214 17.31 1.41 8.30
N GLU A 215 16.94 2.36 9.16
CA GLU A 215 17.73 2.76 10.33
C GLU A 215 17.75 1.63 11.36
N LYS A 216 16.58 1.12 11.76
CA LYS A 216 16.45 0.10 12.81
C LYS A 216 17.07 -1.24 12.42
N PHE A 217 16.89 -1.67 11.17
CA PHE A 217 17.32 -2.98 10.67
C PHE A 217 18.42 -2.88 9.62
N THR A 218 19.37 -1.95 9.83
CA THR A 218 20.44 -1.60 8.87
C THR A 218 21.15 -2.83 8.27
N LYS A 219 21.51 -3.82 9.10
CA LYS A 219 22.19 -5.03 8.62
C LYS A 219 21.34 -5.81 7.64
N PHE A 220 20.08 -6.08 8.00
CA PHE A 220 19.14 -6.79 7.14
C PHE A 220 18.90 -6.04 5.83
N PHE A 221 18.71 -4.72 5.90
CA PHE A 221 18.53 -3.89 4.71
C PHE A 221 19.72 -4.05 3.75
N LYS A 222 20.95 -3.80 4.23
CA LYS A 222 22.16 -3.93 3.41
C LYS A 222 22.32 -5.32 2.79
N GLU A 223 21.91 -6.37 3.50
CA GLU A 223 22.09 -7.75 3.06
C GLU A 223 20.99 -8.26 2.13
N LYS A 224 19.75 -7.81 2.32
CA LYS A 224 18.54 -8.44 1.75
C LYS A 224 17.69 -7.50 0.91
N VAL A 225 17.68 -6.21 1.20
CA VAL A 225 16.86 -5.24 0.45
C VAL A 225 17.66 -4.80 -0.78
N PHE A 226 17.12 -5.04 -1.98
CA PHE A 226 17.82 -4.71 -3.23
C PHE A 226 17.28 -3.47 -3.93
N ALA A 227 16.05 -3.07 -3.62
CA ALA A 227 15.38 -1.93 -4.22
C ALA A 227 14.35 -1.32 -3.28
N ILE A 228 14.26 0.01 -3.29
CA ILE A 228 13.24 0.79 -2.62
C ILE A 228 12.69 1.77 -3.65
N ALA A 229 11.43 1.58 -4.06
CA ALA A 229 10.73 2.49 -4.95
C ALA A 229 9.74 3.33 -4.14
N LEU A 230 9.96 4.63 -4.11
CA LEU A 230 9.10 5.57 -3.43
C LEU A 230 8.18 6.24 -4.45
N THR A 231 6.91 6.44 -4.09
CA THR A 231 5.93 7.13 -4.93
C THR A 231 5.46 8.34 -4.15
N ASP A 232 6.00 9.50 -4.53
CA ASP A 232 5.93 10.77 -3.80
C ASP A 232 6.25 10.62 -2.30
N GLY A 233 7.28 9.82 -2.00
CA GLY A 233 7.59 9.39 -0.64
C GLY A 233 8.29 10.45 0.20
N THR A 234 7.91 10.56 1.48
CA THR A 234 8.56 11.48 2.43
C THR A 234 9.73 10.80 3.12
N VAL A 235 10.97 11.16 2.79
CA VAL A 235 12.17 10.60 3.47
C VAL A 235 12.88 11.64 4.33
N GLY A 236 12.78 12.93 3.96
CA GLY A 236 13.62 13.98 4.52
C GLY A 236 15.07 13.73 4.11
N HIS A 237 15.92 13.37 5.06
CA HIS A 237 17.32 13.03 4.81
C HIS A 237 17.54 11.52 4.76
N PRO A 238 18.51 11.02 3.98
CA PRO A 238 18.89 9.61 4.02
C PRO A 238 19.28 9.13 5.42
N PRO A 239 19.06 7.85 5.75
CA PRO A 239 19.39 7.30 7.07
C PRO A 239 20.90 7.28 7.33
N ALA A 240 21.37 7.95 8.39
CA ALA A 240 22.80 8.20 8.62
C ALA A 240 23.66 6.92 8.67
N GLY A 241 23.16 5.84 9.28
CA GLY A 241 23.90 4.56 9.41
C GLY A 241 24.05 3.77 8.10
N CYS A 242 23.30 4.13 7.05
CA CYS A 242 23.31 3.42 5.78
C CYS A 242 23.11 4.30 4.54
N GLN A 243 23.40 5.60 4.63
CA GLN A 243 23.14 6.61 3.60
C GLN A 243 23.58 6.17 2.20
N LYS A 244 24.85 5.80 2.01
CA LYS A 244 25.37 5.39 0.69
C LYS A 244 24.59 4.21 0.09
N TYR A 245 24.32 3.20 0.92
CA TYR A 245 23.52 2.04 0.51
C TYR A 245 22.09 2.45 0.17
N PHE A 246 21.46 3.24 1.05
CA PHE A 246 20.07 3.67 0.89
C PHE A 246 19.90 4.50 -0.38
N LEU A 247 20.81 5.44 -0.65
CA LEU A 247 20.84 6.23 -1.88
C LEU A 247 21.02 5.36 -3.12
N ASP A 248 21.88 4.34 -3.07
CA ASP A 248 22.06 3.43 -4.21
C ASP A 248 20.78 2.64 -4.50
N VAL A 249 20.13 2.05 -3.50
CA VAL A 249 18.97 1.18 -3.74
C VAL A 249 17.63 1.92 -3.88
N THR A 250 17.58 3.24 -3.69
CA THR A 250 16.31 3.99 -3.63
C THR A 250 16.11 4.95 -4.79
N CYS A 251 14.89 5.00 -5.34
CA CYS A 251 14.44 6.03 -6.27
C CYS A 251 13.04 6.51 -5.86
N ASN A 252 12.77 7.81 -6.00
CA ASN A 252 11.48 8.43 -5.69
C ASN A 252 10.81 9.01 -6.94
N TRP A 253 9.65 8.49 -7.30
CA TRP A 253 8.78 9.03 -8.35
C TRP A 253 7.88 10.09 -7.76
N VAL A 254 8.25 11.36 -7.91
CA VAL A 254 7.57 12.50 -7.29
C VAL A 254 6.51 13.08 -8.22
N SER A 255 5.48 13.71 -7.63
CA SER A 255 4.45 14.39 -8.39
C SER A 255 5.04 15.56 -9.19
N SER A 256 4.76 15.63 -10.48
CA SER A 256 5.33 16.64 -11.38
C SER A 256 4.56 16.70 -12.70
N THR A 257 4.60 17.86 -13.35
CA THR A 257 4.09 18.06 -14.73
C THR A 257 5.07 17.58 -15.80
N GLU A 258 6.31 17.26 -15.42
CA GLU A 258 7.32 16.77 -16.35
C GLU A 258 7.00 15.34 -16.81
N PRO A 259 7.44 14.92 -18.02
CA PRO A 259 7.28 13.54 -18.48
C PRO A 259 7.83 12.51 -17.50
N LEU A 260 7.22 11.32 -17.45
CA LEU A 260 7.68 10.18 -16.63
C LEU A 260 9.19 9.96 -16.80
N ASP A 261 9.88 9.70 -15.69
CA ASP A 261 11.33 9.46 -15.59
C ASP A 261 12.23 10.68 -15.86
N THR A 262 11.67 11.88 -16.05
CA THR A 262 12.47 13.11 -16.05
C THR A 262 13.18 13.25 -14.71
N ASP A 263 14.49 13.47 -14.73
CA ASP A 263 15.29 13.61 -13.51
C ASP A 263 14.99 14.94 -12.81
N LEU A 264 14.55 14.83 -11.56
CA LEU A 264 14.18 15.93 -10.67
C LEU A 264 15.07 15.94 -9.41
N THR A 265 16.21 15.25 -9.45
CA THR A 265 17.11 15.18 -8.31
C THR A 265 17.71 16.57 -8.04
N HIS A 266 17.36 17.14 -6.88
CA HIS A 266 17.93 18.42 -6.46
C HIS A 266 19.35 18.23 -5.93
N GLY A 267 20.32 18.92 -6.54
CA GLY A 267 21.71 18.96 -6.09
C GLY A 267 22.52 17.72 -6.45
N ASP A 268 23.50 17.40 -5.61
CA ASP A 268 24.46 16.31 -5.84
C ASP A 268 23.81 14.93 -5.64
N LYS A 269 23.75 14.13 -6.71
CA LYS A 269 23.16 12.77 -6.70
C LYS A 269 23.91 11.78 -5.82
N GLU A 270 25.16 12.04 -5.49
CA GLU A 270 25.91 11.18 -4.56
C GLU A 270 25.48 11.40 -3.11
N LYS A 271 24.84 12.54 -2.82
CA LYS A 271 24.43 12.96 -1.48
C LYS A 271 22.92 12.99 -1.30
N ASN A 272 22.17 13.14 -2.39
CA ASN A 272 20.73 13.30 -2.40
C ASN A 272 20.04 12.10 -3.02
N LEU A 273 18.81 11.88 -2.58
CA LEU A 273 17.94 10.82 -3.10
C LEU A 273 17.64 11.07 -4.56
N THR A 274 17.77 10.04 -5.40
CA THR A 274 17.35 10.14 -6.80
C THR A 274 15.84 10.34 -6.86
N CYS A 275 15.43 11.47 -7.41
CA CYS A 275 14.02 11.81 -7.64
C CYS A 275 13.78 11.92 -9.14
N VAL A 276 12.72 11.30 -9.63
CA VAL A 276 12.28 11.40 -11.02
C VAL A 276 10.80 11.74 -11.06
N SER A 277 10.33 12.33 -12.15
CA SER A 277 8.90 12.60 -12.34
C SER A 277 8.11 11.30 -12.40
N ALA A 278 6.97 11.25 -11.70
CA ALA A 278 5.96 10.21 -11.85
C ALA A 278 5.12 10.37 -13.13
N GLY A 279 5.30 11.47 -13.89
CA GLY A 279 4.49 11.78 -15.07
C GLY A 279 3.08 12.26 -14.75
N HIS A 280 2.82 12.65 -13.50
CA HIS A 280 1.52 13.15 -13.05
C HIS A 280 1.68 14.19 -11.93
N PRO A 281 0.95 15.33 -11.97
CA PRO A 281 1.13 16.44 -11.02
C PRO A 281 0.47 16.20 -9.66
N GLU A 282 -0.41 15.21 -9.54
CA GLU A 282 -1.13 14.92 -8.31
C GLU A 282 -0.44 13.83 -7.47
N HIS A 283 -0.32 14.09 -6.17
CA HIS A 283 0.32 13.22 -5.18
C HIS A 283 -0.22 11.77 -5.21
N GLU A 284 -1.54 11.63 -5.13
CA GLU A 284 -2.23 10.34 -5.05
C GLU A 284 -2.03 9.46 -6.30
N TRP A 285 -1.73 10.07 -7.45
CA TRP A 285 -1.57 9.36 -8.73
C TRP A 285 -0.21 8.73 -8.92
N THR A 286 0.81 9.17 -8.17
CA THR A 286 2.21 8.81 -8.44
C THR A 286 2.44 7.29 -8.46
N SER A 287 1.78 6.52 -7.58
CA SER A 287 1.88 5.06 -7.59
C SER A 287 1.29 4.44 -8.86
N SER A 288 0.13 4.91 -9.31
CA SER A 288 -0.50 4.38 -10.52
C SER A 288 0.24 4.81 -11.79
N ALA A 289 0.59 6.10 -11.89
CA ALA A 289 1.24 6.68 -13.06
C ALA A 289 2.66 6.13 -13.30
N ALA A 290 3.41 5.87 -12.23
CA ALA A 290 4.80 5.43 -12.33
C ALA A 290 4.98 3.90 -12.39
N ILE A 291 3.90 3.11 -12.35
CA ILE A 291 3.98 1.65 -12.12
C ILE A 291 4.93 0.92 -13.09
N GLU A 292 4.89 1.25 -14.38
CA GLU A 292 5.77 0.61 -15.37
C GLU A 292 7.26 0.94 -15.14
N SER A 293 7.58 2.19 -14.81
CA SER A 293 8.95 2.59 -14.49
C SER A 293 9.43 1.99 -13.18
N VAL A 294 8.55 1.95 -12.16
CA VAL A 294 8.84 1.33 -10.88
C VAL A 294 9.23 -0.14 -11.07
N PHE A 295 8.43 -0.94 -11.80
CA PHE A 295 8.78 -2.35 -12.02
C PHE A 295 10.04 -2.55 -12.87
N LYS A 296 10.28 -1.68 -13.86
CA LYS A 296 11.55 -1.68 -14.60
C LYS A 296 12.74 -1.44 -13.67
N PHE A 297 12.63 -0.49 -12.74
CA PHE A 297 13.65 -0.23 -11.73
C PHE A 297 13.86 -1.43 -10.80
N LEU A 298 12.78 -2.04 -10.29
CA LEU A 298 12.86 -3.22 -9.42
C LEU A 298 13.60 -4.37 -10.10
N GLU A 299 13.23 -4.73 -11.34
CA GLU A 299 13.88 -5.83 -12.06
C GLU A 299 15.35 -5.54 -12.39
N LEU A 300 15.68 -4.29 -12.76
CA LEU A 300 17.07 -3.89 -13.00
C LEU A 300 17.92 -3.98 -11.72
N LYS A 301 17.37 -3.56 -10.58
CA LYS A 301 18.05 -3.65 -9.29
C LYS A 301 18.19 -5.10 -8.83
N HIS A 302 17.18 -5.93 -9.03
CA HIS A 302 17.26 -7.37 -8.71
C HIS A 302 18.35 -8.06 -9.53
N GLN A 303 18.44 -7.82 -10.84
CA GLN A 303 19.49 -8.38 -11.70
C GLN A 303 20.89 -7.99 -11.23
N LYS A 304 21.10 -6.74 -10.81
CA LYS A 304 22.38 -6.28 -10.24
C LYS A 304 22.68 -6.99 -8.92
N TYR A 305 21.70 -7.10 -8.04
CA TYR A 305 21.83 -7.74 -6.73
C TYR A 305 22.25 -9.21 -6.83
N ILE A 306 21.64 -9.97 -7.74
CA ILE A 306 22.00 -11.38 -7.96
C ILE A 306 23.43 -11.52 -8.50
N LYS A 307 23.87 -10.65 -9.42
CA LYS A 307 25.24 -10.66 -9.95
C LYS A 307 26.27 -10.45 -8.84
N THR A 308 26.05 -9.48 -7.94
CA THR A 308 26.97 -9.20 -6.83
C THR A 308 27.06 -10.35 -5.82
N LYS A 309 26.05 -11.22 -5.72
CA LYS A 309 26.09 -12.40 -4.84
C LYS A 309 26.74 -13.63 -5.46
N GLN A 310 26.92 -13.65 -6.78
CA GLN A 310 27.56 -14.74 -7.51
C GLN A 310 29.05 -14.50 -7.76
N SER A 311 29.50 -13.24 -7.63
CA SER A 311 30.90 -12.80 -7.65
C SER A 311 31.53 -12.88 -6.27
#